data_AF-A0AAV5LFE2-F1
#
_entry.id   AF-A0AAV5LFE2-F1
#
_cell.length_a   1.000
_cell.length_b   1.000
_cell.length_c   1.000
_cell.angle_alpha   90.00
_cell.angle_beta   90.00
_cell.angle_gamma   90.00
#
_symmetry.space_group_name_H-M   'P 1'
#
loop_
_entity.id
_entity.type
_entity.pdbx_description
1 polymer ?
#
loop_
_entity_poly.entity_id
_entity_poly.type
_entity_poly.pdbx_seq_one_letter_code
_entity_poly.pdbx_strand_id
1 'polypeptide(L)'
;MGDGLSSFWGPVTSTDWCEKNYVHSSYIAEFYNTISNIPGILLALIGLINALRQRFEKRFSILHISNMILAIGSIIYHATLQRM
;
A
#
# COMPACT_ATOMS: atom_id res chain seq x y z
N MET A 1 17.71 11.90 -19.24
CA MET A 1 16.45 12.14 -18.52
C MET A 1 16.45 11.15 -17.38
N GLY A 2 16.46 11.65 -16.13
CA GLY A 2 17.04 10.98 -14.95
C GLY A 2 16.75 9.50 -14.79
N ASP A 3 17.84 8.73 -14.81
CA ASP A 3 17.92 7.30 -14.60
C ASP A 3 17.42 6.96 -13.19
N GLY A 4 16.15 6.54 -13.08
CA GLY A 4 15.71 5.76 -11.92
C GLY A 4 16.53 4.48 -11.82
N LEU A 5 16.65 3.93 -10.61
CA LEU A 5 17.30 2.65 -10.40
C LEU A 5 16.64 1.57 -11.29
N SER A 6 17.43 0.57 -11.70
CA SER A 6 16.90 -0.55 -12.49
C SER A 6 15.74 -1.24 -11.75
N SER A 7 14.59 -1.38 -12.41
CA SER A 7 13.41 -2.05 -11.85
C SER A 7 13.71 -3.50 -11.49
N PHE A 8 13.48 -3.88 -10.23
CA PHE A 8 13.56 -5.27 -9.79
C PHE A 8 12.38 -6.12 -10.30
N TRP A 9 11.18 -5.53 -10.40
CA TRP A 9 9.93 -6.24 -10.74
C TRP A 9 9.70 -6.40 -12.26
N GLY A 10 10.66 -5.97 -13.09
CA GLY A 10 10.55 -6.01 -14.54
C GLY A 10 9.89 -4.76 -15.13
N PRO A 11 9.43 -4.82 -16.40
CA PRO A 11 8.83 -3.66 -17.05
C PRO A 11 7.52 -3.26 -16.36
N VAL A 12 7.32 -1.95 -16.21
CA VAL A 12 6.07 -1.37 -15.69
C VAL A 12 4.92 -1.75 -16.61
N THR A 13 3.84 -2.32 -16.05
CA THR A 13 2.65 -2.74 -16.80
C THR A 13 1.39 -1.97 -16.41
N SER A 14 1.44 -1.17 -15.35
CA SER A 14 0.36 -0.30 -14.93
C SER A 14 0.56 1.15 -15.37
N THR A 15 -0.47 1.97 -15.16
CA THR A 15 -0.41 3.42 -15.39
C THR A 15 0.57 4.07 -14.41
N ASP A 16 1.47 4.90 -14.93
CA ASP A 16 2.35 5.74 -14.12
C ASP A 16 1.54 6.85 -13.45
N TRP A 17 1.79 7.10 -12.17
CA TRP A 17 1.21 8.23 -11.45
C TRP A 17 2.13 9.46 -11.49
N CYS A 18 1.81 10.48 -10.70
CA CYS A 18 2.62 11.71 -10.65
C CYS A 18 4.01 11.49 -10.02
N GLU A 19 4.18 10.45 -9.19
CA GLU A 19 5.46 10.11 -8.58
C GLU A 19 6.39 9.43 -9.59
N LYS A 20 7.68 9.74 -9.53
CA LYS A 20 8.69 9.12 -10.40
C LYS A 20 9.04 7.71 -9.92
N ASN A 21 9.06 6.76 -10.85
CA ASN A 21 9.37 5.37 -10.59
C ASN A 21 10.85 5.14 -10.21
N TYR A 22 11.08 4.27 -9.22
CA TYR A 22 12.39 3.74 -8.80
C TYR A 22 13.43 4.82 -8.44
N VAL A 23 13.00 5.97 -7.91
CA VAL A 23 13.92 7.07 -7.51
C VAL A 23 14.64 6.76 -6.20
N HIS A 24 13.94 6.15 -5.24
CA HIS A 24 14.46 5.94 -3.88
C HIS A 24 14.91 4.51 -3.60
N SER A 25 14.39 3.53 -4.34
CA SER A 25 14.73 2.11 -4.19
C SER A 25 14.50 1.35 -5.49
N SER A 26 15.34 0.35 -5.78
CA SER A 26 15.12 -0.57 -6.91
C SER A 26 13.96 -1.54 -6.68
N TYR A 27 13.50 -1.69 -5.43
CA TYR A 27 12.44 -2.62 -5.03
C TYR A 27 11.05 -1.99 -4.95
N ILE A 28 10.98 -0.67 -4.77
CA ILE A 28 9.73 0.08 -4.59
C ILE A 28 9.68 1.13 -5.71
N ALA A 29 8.74 0.97 -6.64
CA ALA A 29 8.59 1.88 -7.76
C ALA A 29 8.21 3.29 -7.27
N GLU A 30 7.09 3.43 -6.57
CA GLU A 30 6.61 4.72 -6.04
C GLU A 30 6.73 4.73 -4.51
N PHE A 31 7.80 5.31 -3.99
CA PHE A 31 8.17 5.23 -2.58
C PHE A 31 7.19 5.96 -1.66
N TYR A 32 6.80 7.19 -2.00
CA TYR A 32 5.89 7.98 -1.19
C TYR A 32 4.44 7.46 -1.29
N ASN A 33 4.00 7.03 -2.47
CA ASN A 33 2.69 6.38 -2.63
C ASN A 33 2.62 5.05 -1.87
N THR A 34 3.74 4.33 -1.74
CA THR A 34 3.82 3.10 -0.92
C THR A 34 3.79 3.42 0.58
N ILE A 35 4.64 4.34 1.06
CA ILE A 35 4.76 4.65 2.50
C ILE A 35 3.53 5.37 3.05
N SER A 36 2.89 6.21 2.25
CA SER A 36 1.69 6.95 2.66
C SER A 36 0.51 6.04 3.04
N ASN A 37 0.51 4.77 2.60
CA ASN A 37 -0.48 3.77 3.00
C ASN A 37 -0.22 3.12 4.37
N ILE A 38 1.01 3.21 4.92
CA ILE A 38 1.39 2.59 6.20
C ILE A 38 0.54 3.10 7.38
N PRO A 39 0.32 4.43 7.56
CA PRO A 39 -0.57 4.93 8.60
C PRO A 39 -1.99 4.35 8.50
N GLY A 40 -2.50 4.12 7.28
CA GLY A 40 -3.81 3.50 7.06
C GLY A 40 -3.89 2.08 7.62
N ILE A 41 -2.86 1.27 7.39
CA ILE A 41 -2.75 -0.09 7.96
C ILE A 41 -2.68 -0.05 9.48
N LEU A 42 -1.86 0.84 10.05
CA LEU A 42 -1.70 0.97 11.49
C LEU A 42 -3.01 1.38 12.18
N LEU A 43 -3.71 2.38 11.63
CA LEU A 43 -5.00 2.81 12.16
C LEU A 43 -6.08 1.74 12.00
N ALA A 44 -6.09 1.00 10.89
CA ALA A 44 -7.01 -0.12 10.70
C ALA A 44 -6.75 -1.25 11.72
N LEU A 45 -5.48 -1.56 12.00
CA LEU A 45 -5.10 -2.55 13.00
C LEU A 45 -5.50 -2.12 14.43
N ILE A 46 -5.22 -0.87 14.80
CA ILE A 46 -5.61 -0.32 16.10
C ILE A 46 -7.14 -0.34 16.24
N GLY A 47 -7.87 0.05 15.19
CA GLY A 47 -9.32 0.01 15.13
C GLY A 47 -9.87 -1.41 15.31
N LEU A 48 -9.28 -2.40 14.63
CA LEU A 48 -9.66 -3.80 14.77
C LEU A 48 -9.43 -4.32 16.19
N ILE A 49 -8.25 -4.06 16.77
CA ILE A 49 -7.93 -4.45 18.16
C ILE A 49 -8.95 -3.84 19.13
N ASN A 50 -9.26 -2.56 18.96
CA ASN A 50 -10.24 -1.88 19.82
C ASN A 50 -11.65 -2.44 19.64
N ALA A 51 -12.07 -2.74 18.41
CA ALA A 51 -13.38 -3.32 18.12
C ALA A 51 -13.55 -4.71 18.77
N LEU A 52 -12.50 -5.53 18.72
CA LEU A 52 -12.49 -6.85 19.36
C LEU A 52 -12.47 -6.73 20.90
N ARG A 53 -11.66 -5.83 21.45
CA ARG A 53 -11.55 -5.61 22.91
C ARG A 53 -12.85 -5.10 23.52
N GLN A 54 -13.51 -4.16 22.85
CA GLN A 54 -14.77 -3.56 23.32
C GLN A 54 -16.00 -4.40 22.93
N ARG A 55 -15.80 -5.53 22.23
CA ARG A 55 -16.87 -6.42 21.74
C ARG A 55 -17.93 -5.68 20.93
N PHE A 56 -17.49 -4.75 20.08
CA PHE A 56 -18.39 -4.10 19.14
C PHE A 56 -18.97 -5.12 18.15
N GLU A 57 -20.05 -4.74 17.50
CA GLU A 57 -20.68 -5.56 16.48
C GLU A 57 -19.68 -5.92 15.36
N LYS A 58 -19.83 -7.13 14.83
CA LYS A 58 -18.91 -7.69 13.82
C LYS A 58 -18.71 -6.79 12.61
N ARG A 59 -19.68 -5.94 12.27
CA ARG A 59 -19.58 -4.95 11.18
C ARG A 59 -18.36 -4.02 11.31
N PHE A 60 -17.99 -3.63 12.53
CA PHE A 60 -16.81 -2.79 12.76
C PHE A 60 -15.51 -3.55 12.53
N SER A 61 -15.46 -4.83 12.94
CA SER A 61 -14.30 -5.68 12.65
C SER A 61 -14.13 -5.92 11.15
N ILE A 62 -15.23 -6.18 10.43
CA ILE A 62 -15.21 -6.33 8.97
C ILE A 62 -14.70 -5.05 8.30
N LEU A 63 -15.20 -3.88 8.70
CA LEU A 63 -14.74 -2.59 8.18
C LEU A 63 -13.23 -2.41 8.31
N HIS A 64 -12.67 -2.66 9.50
CA HIS A 64 -11.24 -2.51 9.73
C HIS A 64 -10.41 -3.53 8.94
N ILE A 65 -10.88 -4.78 8.82
CA ILE A 65 -10.22 -5.80 7.99
C ILE A 65 -10.23 -5.39 6.51
N SER A 66 -11.37 -4.92 5.99
CA SER A 66 -11.49 -4.47 4.60
C SER A 66 -10.56 -3.31 4.28
N ASN A 67 -10.47 -2.31 5.18
CA ASN A 67 -9.54 -1.20 5.02
C ASN A 67 -8.07 -1.65 5.06
N MET A 68 -7.74 -2.63 5.90
CA MET A 68 -6.39 -3.20 5.96
C MET A 68 -6.03 -3.91 4.65
N ILE A 69 -6.94 -4.71 4.09
CA ILE A 69 -6.76 -5.37 2.79
C ILE A 69 -6.56 -4.35 1.68
N LEU A 70 -7.38 -3.29 1.64
CA LEU A 70 -7.28 -2.23 0.64
C LEU A 70 -5.92 -1.52 0.68
N ALA A 71 -5.46 -1.15 1.88
CA ALA A 71 -4.18 -0.46 2.05
C ALA A 71 -2.98 -1.37 1.69
N ILE A 72 -3.03 -2.66 2.03
CA ILE A 72 -2.01 -3.63 1.62
C ILE A 72 -1.99 -3.79 0.09
N GLY A 73 -3.16 -3.90 -0.54
CA GLY A 73 -3.27 -3.96 -2.00
C GLY A 73 -2.66 -2.74 -2.68
N SER A 74 -2.90 -1.54 -2.13
CA SER A 74 -2.32 -0.29 -2.62
C SER A 74 -0.79 -0.27 -2.48
N ILE A 75 -0.24 -0.72 -1.34
CA ILE A 75 1.21 -0.86 -1.15
C ILE A 75 1.82 -1.78 -2.20
N ILE A 76 1.23 -2.97 -2.42
CA ILE A 76 1.77 -3.92 -3.39
C ILE A 76 1.71 -3.34 -4.80
N TYR A 77 0.61 -2.67 -5.17
CA TYR A 77 0.44 -2.04 -6.48
C TYR A 77 1.48 -0.94 -6.73
N HIS A 78 1.65 -0.01 -5.78
CA HIS A 78 2.61 1.10 -5.94
C HIS A 78 4.07 0.65 -5.81
N ALA A 79 4.34 -0.45 -5.08
CA ALA A 79 5.68 -1.01 -4.98
C ALA A 79 6.10 -1.73 -6.26
N THR A 80 5.20 -2.49 -6.89
CA THR A 80 5.53 -3.31 -8.07
C THR A 80 5.24 -2.61 -9.40
N LEU A 81 4.27 -1.70 -9.44
CA LEU A 81 3.72 -1.09 -10.65
C LEU A 81 3.28 -2.16 -11.69
N GLN A 82 2.80 -3.28 -11.15
CA GLN A 82 2.26 -4.39 -11.91
C GLN A 82 0.74 -4.36 -11.91
N ARG A 83 0.16 -4.68 -13.06
CA ARG A 83 -1.28 -4.93 -13.14
C ARG A 83 -1.59 -6.25 -12.41
N MET A 84 -2.19 -6.16 -11.23
CA MET A 84 -2.77 -7.29 -10.50
C MET A 84 -4.10 -7.74 -11.10
#